data_AF-A0A943I354-F1
#
_entry.id   AF-A0A943I354-F1
#
_cell.length_a   1.000
_cell.length_b   1.000
_cell.length_c   1.000
_cell.angle_alpha   90.00
_cell.angle_beta   90.00
_cell.angle_gamma   90.00
#
_symmetry.space_group_name_H-M   'P 1'
#
loop_
_entity.id
_entity.type
_entity.pdbx_description
1 polymer ?
#
loop_
_entity_poly.entity_id
_entity_poly.type
_entity_poly.pdbx_seq_one_letter_code
_entity_poly.pdbx_strand_id
1 'polypeptide(L)' 'MTMEMLKQELNTVGYGWFRYRGKDYFIDYFSPNDMYIGIGEKTVDFASMDEMMQAPVFDGHSLEEIAEDLEPI' A
#
# COMPACT_ATOMS: atom_id res chain seq x y z
N MET A 1 6.26 -9.53 -1.09
CA MET A 1 7.23 -9.35 -2.22
C MET A 1 8.39 -8.44 -1.80
N THR A 2 9.50 -8.29 -2.54
CA THR A 2 10.52 -7.31 -2.08
C THR A 2 10.04 -5.87 -2.21
N MET A 3 10.56 -4.96 -1.39
CA MET A 3 10.22 -3.54 -1.42
C MET A 3 10.42 -2.90 -2.81
N GLU A 4 11.51 -3.23 -3.50
CA GLU A 4 11.77 -2.71 -4.85
C GLU A 4 10.77 -3.23 -5.87
N MET A 5 10.37 -4.50 -5.78
CA MET A 5 9.29 -5.04 -6.62
C MET A 5 7.97 -4.36 -6.33
N LEU A 6 7.63 -4.13 -5.05
CA LEU A 6 6.43 -3.38 -4.68
C LEU A 6 6.50 -1.97 -5.27
N LYS A 7 7.61 -1.24 -5.13
CA LYS A 7 7.79 0.09 -5.73
C LYS A 7 7.81 0.10 -7.26
N GLN A 8 8.00 -1.05 -7.93
CA GLN A 8 7.99 -1.20 -9.39
C GLN A 8 6.66 -1.72 -9.96
N GLU A 9 5.88 -2.47 -9.18
CA GLU A 9 4.48 -2.81 -9.47
C GLU A 9 3.54 -1.66 -9.09
N LEU A 10 3.82 -1.02 -7.94
CA LEU A 10 3.60 0.41 -7.75
C LEU A 10 4.46 1.21 -8.78
N ASN A 11 4.24 2.49 -9.02
CA ASN A 11 4.66 3.24 -10.23
C ASN A 11 4.15 2.71 -11.61
N THR A 12 4.07 1.39 -11.90
CA THR A 12 3.74 0.89 -13.26
C THR A 12 2.23 0.84 -13.58
N VAL A 13 1.40 0.37 -12.64
CA VAL A 13 -0.01 0.01 -12.85
C VAL A 13 -1.00 1.12 -12.43
N GLY A 14 -0.56 2.03 -11.57
CA GLY A 14 -1.37 3.02 -10.85
C GLY A 14 -1.96 2.55 -9.51
N TYR A 15 -2.16 1.24 -9.30
CA TYR A 15 -2.77 0.67 -8.09
C TYR A 15 -2.49 -0.83 -7.93
N GLY A 16 -2.91 -1.43 -6.80
CA GLY A 16 -2.87 -2.88 -6.57
C GLY A 16 -3.72 -3.35 -5.37
N TRP A 17 -4.13 -4.63 -5.37
CA TRP A 17 -4.78 -5.29 -4.23
C TRP A 17 -3.82 -6.28 -3.57
N PHE A 18 -3.74 -6.23 -2.24
CA PHE A 18 -2.81 -7.03 -1.46
C PHE A 18 -3.47 -7.61 -0.21
N ARG A 19 -3.03 -8.80 0.19
CA ARG A 19 -3.41 -9.45 1.44
C ARG A 19 -2.28 -9.36 2.46
N TYR A 20 -2.63 -8.98 3.68
CA TYR A 20 -1.74 -9.05 4.85
C TYR A 20 -2.50 -9.61 6.04
N ARG A 21 -1.95 -10.66 6.68
CA ARG A 21 -2.56 -11.37 7.82
C ARG A 21 -4.05 -11.75 7.62
N GLY A 22 -4.44 -12.06 6.38
CA GLY A 22 -5.82 -12.43 6.03
C GLY A 22 -6.80 -11.26 5.87
N LYS A 23 -6.32 -10.02 5.86
CA LYS A 23 -7.09 -8.81 5.51
C LYS A 23 -6.67 -8.31 4.14
N ASP A 24 -7.64 -7.78 3.40
CA ASP A 24 -7.43 -7.27 2.04
C ASP A 24 -7.32 -5.74 2.09
N TYR A 25 -6.29 -5.24 1.41
CA TYR A 25 -5.94 -3.84 1.31
C TYR A 25 -5.86 -3.46 -0.16
N PHE A 26 -6.37 -2.28 -0.49
CA PHE A 26 -6.17 -1.65 -1.79
C PHE A 26 -5.13 -0.54 -1.62
N ILE A 27 -4.20 -0.42 -2.56
CA ILE A 27 -3.24 0.69 -2.59
C ILE A 27 -3.40 1.38 -3.93
N ASP A 28 -3.78 2.66 -3.90
CA ASP A 28 -3.85 3.53 -5.07
C ASP A 28 -2.75 4.59 -4.97
N TYR A 29 -2.06 4.82 -6.08
CA TYR A 29 -0.99 5.81 -6.20
C TYR A 29 -1.04 6.52 -7.56
N PHE A 30 -2.16 6.43 -8.30
CA PHE A 30 -2.26 6.83 -9.71
C PHE A 30 -1.89 8.31 -9.95
N SER A 31 -2.03 9.15 -8.92
CA SER A 31 -1.76 10.59 -8.96
C SER A 31 -1.10 11.06 -7.65
N PRO A 32 -0.12 11.98 -7.69
CA PRO A 32 0.45 12.57 -6.47
C PRO A 32 -0.56 13.42 -5.66
N ASN A 33 -1.80 13.60 -6.15
CA ASN A 33 -2.90 14.20 -5.40
C ASN A 33 -3.92 13.17 -4.89
N ASP A 34 -3.82 11.91 -5.31
CA ASP A 34 -4.77 10.83 -5.04
C ASP A 34 -4.00 9.54 -4.66
N MET A 35 -3.25 9.58 -3.56
CA MET A 35 -2.61 8.42 -2.96
C MET A 35 -3.40 7.99 -1.73
N TYR A 36 -3.90 6.76 -1.71
CA TYR A 36 -4.65 6.25 -0.57
C TYR A 36 -4.53 4.74 -0.38
N ILE A 37 -4.71 4.29 0.86
CA ILE A 37 -4.85 2.88 1.21
C ILE A 37 -6.30 2.60 1.60
N GLY A 38 -6.95 1.71 0.87
CA GLY A 38 -8.28 1.15 1.17
C GLY A 38 -8.20 -0.01 2.16
N ILE A 39 -9.06 0.00 3.17
CA ILE A 39 -9.16 -1.00 4.24
C ILE A 39 -10.65 -1.34 4.46
N GLY A 40 -11.16 -2.30 3.70
CA GLY A 40 -12.60 -2.57 3.63
C GLY A 40 -13.38 -1.35 3.11
N GLU A 41 -14.26 -0.78 3.93
CA GLU A 41 -15.08 0.40 3.57
C GLU A 41 -14.41 1.75 3.87
N LYS A 42 -13.14 1.76 4.32
CA LYS A 42 -12.41 2.98 4.69
C LYS A 42 -11.27 3.24 3.72
N THR A 43 -10.95 4.52 3.49
CA THR A 43 -9.70 4.96 2.89
C THR A 43 -8.87 5.74 3.91
N VAL A 44 -7.55 5.75 3.72
CA VAL A 44 -6.62 6.66 4.37
C VAL A 44 -5.81 7.33 3.28
N ASP A 45 -5.93 8.65 3.17
CA ASP A 45 -5.27 9.46 2.12
C ASP A 45 -3.90 9.97 2.59
N PHE A 46 -2.95 10.12 1.66
CA PHE A 46 -1.57 10.53 1.93
C PHE A 46 -1.13 11.67 0.99
N ALA A 47 -0.34 12.60 1.51
CA ALA A 47 0.21 13.71 0.74
C ALA A 47 1.50 13.34 -0.02
N SER A 48 2.12 12.19 0.29
CA SER A 48 3.32 11.70 -0.39
C SER A 48 3.47 10.18 -0.32
N MET A 49 4.23 9.62 -1.26
CA MET A 49 4.64 8.21 -1.23
C MET A 49 5.37 7.87 0.08
N ASP A 50 6.33 8.70 0.51
CA ASP A 50 7.12 8.44 1.73
C ASP A 50 6.24 8.38 2.99
N GLU A 51 5.21 9.23 3.07
CA GLU A 51 4.21 9.18 4.13
C GLU A 51 3.41 7.87 4.09
N MET A 52 2.90 7.47 2.92
CA MET A 52 2.18 6.20 2.73
C MET A 52 3.06 4.99 3.08
N MET A 53 4.34 5.01 2.71
CA MET A 53 5.29 3.93 3.00
C MET A 53 5.52 3.74 4.51
N GLN A 54 5.51 4.83 5.28
CA GLN A 54 5.84 4.85 6.71
C GLN A 54 4.61 4.84 7.63
N ALA A 55 3.41 5.12 7.12
CA ALA A 55 2.19 5.18 7.92
C ALA A 55 1.80 3.80 8.51
N PRO A 56 1.47 3.71 9.82
CA PRO A 56 1.21 2.45 10.53
C PRO A 56 -0.19 1.87 10.24
N VAL A 57 -0.51 1.67 8.96
CA VAL A 57 -1.85 1.34 8.45
C VAL A 57 -2.18 -0.15 8.59
N PHE A 58 -1.17 -1.01 8.51
CA PHE A 58 -1.34 -2.47 8.38
C PHE A 58 -1.27 -3.14 9.76
N ASP A 59 -2.37 -3.07 10.51
CA ASP A 59 -2.44 -3.50 11.92
C ASP A 59 -1.38 -2.85 12.82
N GLY A 60 -1.09 -1.56 12.57
CA GLY A 60 -0.09 -0.79 13.29
C GLY A 60 1.32 -0.85 12.68
N HIS A 61 1.51 -1.62 11.61
CA HIS A 61 2.76 -1.68 10.86
C HIS A 61 2.73 -0.81 9.60
N SER A 62 3.91 -0.36 9.16
CA SER A 62 4.06 0.39 7.91
C SER A 62 4.14 -0.52 6.69
N LEU A 63 3.89 0.03 5.50
CA LEU A 63 4.07 -0.72 4.24
C LEU A 63 5.54 -1.14 4.06
N GLU A 64 6.49 -0.37 4.61
CA GLU A 64 7.91 -0.71 4.62
C GLU A 64 8.27 -1.90 5.51
N GLU A 65 7.63 -2.03 6.67
CA GLU A 65 7.85 -3.17 7.58
C GLU A 65 7.29 -4.49 7.03
N ILE A 66 6.23 -4.44 6.20
CA ILE A 66 5.47 -5.64 5.80
C ILE A 66 5.60 -6.03 4.33
N ALA A 67 6.39 -5.30 3.52
CA ALA A 67 6.39 -5.50 2.07
C ALA A 67 6.66 -6.96 1.67
N GLU A 68 7.57 -7.63 2.38
CA GLU A 68 7.92 -9.04 2.15
C GLU A 68 6.76 -10.01 2.43
N ASP A 69 5.95 -9.71 3.46
CA ASP A 69 4.76 -10.46 3.89
C ASP A 69 3.50 -10.20 3.03
N LEU A 70 3.52 -9.23 2.11
CA LEU A 70 2.39 -8.95 1.23
C LEU A 70 2.25 -9.99 0.10
N GLU A 71 1.05 -10.53 -0.01
CA GLU A 71 0.59 -11.39 -1.10
C GLU A 71 -0.29 -10.56 -2.07
N PRO A 72 0.02 -10.47 -3.38
CA PRO A 72 -0.90 -9.88 -4.36
C PRO A 72 -2.15 -10.75 -4.56
N ILE A 73 -3.29 -10.12 -4.91
CA ILE A 73 -4.60 -10.76 -5.11
C ILE A 73 -5.04 -10.70 -6.58
#